data_AF-A0A496V5H3-F1
#
_entry.id   AF-A0A496V5H3-F1
#
_cell.length_a   1.000
_cell.length_b   1.000
_cell.length_c   1.000
_cell.angle_alpha   90.00
_cell.angle_beta   90.00
_cell.angle_gamma   90.00
#
_symmetry.space_group_name_H-M   'P 1'
#
loop_
_entity.id
_entity.type
_entity.pdbx_description
1 polymer ?
#
loop_
_entity_poly.entity_id
_entity_poly.type
_entity_poly.pdbx_seq_one_letter_code
_entity_poly.pdbx_strand_id
1 'polypeptide(L)'
;MLPLPSEDAAWVRVATPLSAEMLREFCHDLERLYRINPMLEFADWQQLGPNHYYLRANNLSNGQEIATELHLKETDDGFKITYSEGLKSATIIRIEKDTEGTALILIDDYSGLPEAERTNRLAEVDRSLEHWGRDLYRYLHNWQRWFWFPPYRWYMRRVWQPMKPSARRIAYMLIVMTLFELVAFLVIVGLWVF
;
A
#
# COMPACT_ATOMS: atom_id res chain seq x y z
N MET A 1 12.18 -22.60 -9.85
CA MET A 1 11.74 -22.61 -8.43
C MET A 1 12.69 -21.69 -7.71
N LEU A 2 12.27 -20.45 -7.40
CA LEU A 2 13.12 -19.53 -6.66
C LEU A 2 13.23 -20.02 -5.21
N PRO A 3 14.34 -19.73 -4.50
CA PRO A 3 14.52 -20.17 -3.13
C PRO A 3 13.35 -19.65 -2.29
N LEU A 4 12.97 -20.42 -1.28
CA LEU A 4 12.11 -19.94 -0.20
C LEU A 4 12.63 -18.58 0.28
N PRO A 5 11.76 -17.65 0.70
CA PRO A 5 12.22 -16.47 1.43
C PRO A 5 13.19 -16.94 2.53
N SER A 6 14.26 -16.19 2.79
CA SER A 6 15.11 -16.48 3.96
C SER A 6 14.22 -16.70 5.19
N GLU A 7 14.65 -17.50 6.17
CA GLU A 7 13.87 -17.73 7.41
C GLU A 7 13.34 -16.42 8.03
N ASP A 8 14.04 -15.32 7.80
CA ASP A 8 13.69 -13.96 8.23
C ASP A 8 13.02 -13.11 7.14
N ALA A 9 11.94 -13.60 6.56
CA ALA A 9 11.15 -12.85 5.59
C ALA A 9 9.64 -13.05 5.80
N ALA A 10 8.88 -11.98 5.58
CA ALA A 10 7.43 -12.01 5.54
C ALA A 10 6.96 -11.77 4.10
N TRP A 11 5.88 -12.41 3.67
CA TRP A 11 5.37 -12.22 2.31
C TRP A 11 3.84 -12.22 2.24
N VAL A 12 3.31 -11.59 1.19
CA VAL A 12 1.89 -11.63 0.84
C VAL A 12 1.71 -11.68 -0.67
N ARG A 13 0.72 -12.44 -1.14
CA ARG A 13 0.31 -12.48 -2.55
C ARG A 13 -1.01 -11.74 -2.74
N VAL A 14 -1.06 -10.86 -3.72
CA VAL A 14 -2.22 -10.02 -4.05
C VAL A 14 -2.61 -10.28 -5.49
N ALA A 15 -3.72 -11.01 -5.70
CA ALA A 15 -4.33 -11.14 -7.02
C ALA A 15 -4.81 -9.76 -7.51
N THR A 16 -4.68 -9.49 -8.81
CA THR A 16 -5.06 -8.20 -9.39
C THR A 16 -5.69 -8.34 -10.78
N PRO A 17 -6.66 -7.49 -11.14
CA PRO A 17 -7.25 -7.49 -12.48
C PRO A 17 -6.40 -6.72 -13.51
N LEU A 18 -5.27 -6.12 -13.10
CA LEU A 18 -4.37 -5.41 -14.00
C LEU A 18 -3.54 -6.40 -14.84
N SER A 19 -3.13 -5.98 -16.05
CA SER A 19 -2.08 -6.70 -16.78
C SER A 19 -0.72 -6.53 -16.08
N ALA A 20 0.25 -7.38 -16.42
CA ALA A 20 1.61 -7.28 -15.88
C ALA A 20 2.26 -5.91 -16.17
N GLU A 21 2.01 -5.34 -17.35
CA GLU A 21 2.51 -4.03 -17.77
C GLU A 21 1.89 -2.91 -16.95
N MET A 22 0.56 -2.91 -16.80
CA MET A 22 -0.15 -1.92 -15.98
C MET A 22 0.23 -2.01 -14.50
N LEU A 23 0.47 -3.23 -14.00
CA LEU A 23 0.92 -3.45 -12.63
C LEU A 23 2.36 -2.95 -12.42
N ARG A 24 3.23 -3.15 -13.41
CA ARG A 24 4.60 -2.61 -13.41
C ARG A 24 4.59 -1.08 -13.37
N GLU A 25 3.81 -0.44 -14.23
CA GLU A 25 3.61 1.02 -14.22
C GLU A 25 3.07 1.51 -12.87
N PHE A 26 2.12 0.78 -12.29
CA PHE A 26 1.58 1.12 -10.97
C PHE A 26 2.66 1.09 -9.87
N CYS A 27 3.56 0.11 -9.90
CA CYS A 27 4.62 -0.04 -8.90
C CYS A 27 5.74 1.00 -9.02
N HIS A 28 5.91 1.66 -10.18
CA HIS A 28 6.83 2.80 -10.32
C HIS A 28 6.41 4.03 -9.50
N ASP A 29 5.10 4.20 -9.26
CA ASP A 29 4.58 5.23 -8.37
C ASP A 29 4.70 4.76 -6.92
N LEU A 30 5.93 4.80 -6.40
CA LEU A 30 6.29 4.26 -5.10
C LEU A 30 5.52 4.97 -3.97
N GLU A 31 5.32 6.29 -4.09
CA GLU A 31 4.57 7.05 -3.11
C GLU A 31 3.14 6.52 -3.00
N ARG A 32 2.46 6.33 -4.14
CA ARG A 32 1.11 5.76 -4.17
C ARG A 32 1.07 4.36 -3.58
N LEU A 33 2.04 3.53 -3.93
CA LEU A 33 2.13 2.15 -3.46
C LEU A 33 2.21 2.09 -1.91
N TYR A 34 3.10 2.86 -1.29
CA TYR A 34 3.22 2.90 0.17
C TYR A 34 2.05 3.62 0.83
N ARG A 35 1.48 4.67 0.23
CA ARG A 35 0.32 5.37 0.79
C ARG A 35 -0.92 4.50 0.90
N ILE A 36 -0.99 3.38 0.18
CA ILE A 36 -2.07 2.40 0.32
C ILE A 36 -1.93 1.59 1.62
N ASN A 37 -0.74 1.48 2.20
CA ASN A 37 -0.55 0.79 3.48
C ASN A 37 -1.35 1.51 4.59
N PRO A 38 -2.38 0.86 5.16
CA PRO A 38 -3.23 1.52 6.16
C PRO A 38 -2.53 1.69 7.52
N MET A 39 -1.35 1.08 7.69
CA MET A 39 -0.56 1.18 8.92
C MET A 39 0.60 2.16 8.80
N LEU A 40 0.74 2.88 7.68
CA LEU A 40 1.72 3.97 7.55
C LEU A 40 1.02 5.32 7.55
N GLU A 41 1.32 6.13 8.57
CA GLU A 41 0.91 7.53 8.62
C GLU A 41 2.09 8.41 8.19
N PHE A 42 2.02 8.93 6.97
CA PHE A 42 3.08 9.71 6.36
C PHE A 42 3.24 11.07 7.06
N ALA A 43 4.46 11.38 7.45
CA ALA A 43 4.87 12.70 7.89
C ALA A 43 5.58 13.47 6.77
N ASP A 44 6.40 12.79 5.98
CA ASP A 44 7.12 13.37 4.86
C ASP A 44 7.41 12.33 3.75
N TRP A 45 7.40 12.80 2.51
CA TRP A 45 7.80 12.03 1.33
C TRP A 45 8.50 12.97 0.36
N GLN A 46 9.73 12.65 -0.02
CA GLN A 46 10.50 13.46 -0.95
C GLN A 46 11.18 12.57 -1.98
N GLN A 47 11.18 12.98 -3.24
CA GLN A 47 12.01 12.35 -4.26
C GLN A 47 13.36 13.06 -4.29
N LEU A 48 14.43 12.36 -3.89
CA LEU A 48 15.79 12.88 -3.82
C LEU A 48 16.53 12.72 -5.16
N GLY A 49 16.11 11.77 -6.00
CA GLY A 49 16.64 11.55 -7.33
C GLY A 49 15.82 10.52 -8.13
N PRO A 50 16.28 10.14 -9.33
CA PRO A 50 15.71 9.01 -10.05
C PRO A 50 15.77 7.76 -9.18
N ASN A 51 14.62 7.15 -8.90
CA ASN A 51 14.53 5.94 -8.09
C ASN A 51 15.09 6.05 -6.66
N HIS A 52 15.23 7.26 -6.12
CA HIS A 52 15.73 7.52 -4.78
C HIS A 52 14.78 8.47 -4.05
N TYR A 53 14.31 8.03 -2.88
CA TYR A 53 13.27 8.71 -2.12
C TYR A 53 13.64 8.79 -0.65
N TYR A 54 13.10 9.77 0.05
CA TYR A 54 13.09 9.84 1.50
C TYR A 54 11.66 9.62 1.99
N LEU A 55 11.51 8.76 3.00
CA LEU A 55 10.27 8.48 3.68
C LEU A 55 10.42 8.79 5.16
N ARG A 56 9.52 9.62 5.69
CA ARG A 56 9.26 9.71 7.13
C ARG A 56 7.80 9.40 7.43
N ALA A 57 7.54 8.40 8.26
CA ALA A 57 6.18 7.97 8.60
C ALA A 57 6.12 7.29 9.96
N ASN A 58 4.97 7.39 10.62
CA ASN A 58 4.67 6.59 11.80
C ASN A 58 4.11 5.23 11.35
N ASN A 59 4.76 4.14 11.75
CA ASN A 59 4.26 2.78 11.57
C ASN A 59 3.33 2.43 12.73
N LEU A 60 2.03 2.38 12.44
CA LEU A 60 0.99 2.08 13.42
C LEU A 60 0.99 0.61 13.86
N SER A 61 1.67 -0.28 13.13
CA SER A 61 1.74 -1.71 13.48
C SER A 61 2.68 -2.00 14.65
N ASN A 62 3.70 -1.16 14.86
CA ASN A 62 4.67 -1.29 15.94
C ASN A 62 4.84 0.01 16.77
N GLY A 63 4.15 1.09 16.40
CA GLY A 63 4.14 2.37 17.12
C GLY A 63 5.40 3.21 16.94
N GLN A 64 6.28 2.87 15.99
CA GLN A 64 7.55 3.57 15.79
C GLN A 64 7.52 4.54 14.62
N GLU A 65 8.29 5.62 14.73
CA GLU A 65 8.60 6.46 13.58
C GLU A 65 9.69 5.80 12.74
N ILE A 66 9.47 5.77 11.43
CA ILE A 66 10.42 5.36 10.42
C ILE A 66 10.88 6.63 9.72
N ALA A 67 12.20 6.82 9.63
CA ALA A 67 12.83 7.85 8.84
C ALA A 67 13.99 7.19 8.08
N THR A 68 13.85 7.02 6.76
CA THR A 68 14.81 6.22 5.97
C THR A 68 14.80 6.65 4.51
N GLU A 69 15.91 6.38 3.83
CA GLU A 69 15.99 6.52 2.38
C GLU A 69 15.61 5.21 1.69
N LEU A 70 14.92 5.32 0.57
CA LEU A 70 14.45 4.22 -0.26
C LEU A 70 15.17 4.27 -1.60
N HIS A 71 15.79 3.16 -1.99
CA HIS A 71 16.35 3.01 -3.34
C HIS A 71 15.59 1.94 -4.10
N LEU A 72 14.98 2.34 -5.22
CA LEU A 72 14.23 1.47 -6.10
C LEU A 72 15.17 0.91 -7.19
N LYS A 73 15.25 -0.41 -7.30
CA LYS A 73 15.94 -1.10 -8.38
C LYS A 73 14.96 -1.97 -9.13
N GLU A 74 14.85 -1.80 -10.44
CA GLU A 74 14.06 -2.69 -11.28
C GLU A 74 14.77 -4.05 -11.44
N THR A 75 13.98 -5.12 -11.44
CA THR A 75 14.41 -6.49 -11.71
C THR A 75 13.59 -7.06 -12.87
N ASP A 76 14.06 -8.16 -13.44
CA ASP A 76 13.37 -8.84 -14.54
C ASP A 76 11.91 -9.16 -14.18
N ASP A 77 11.68 -9.57 -12.94
CA ASP A 77 10.38 -9.99 -12.41
C ASP A 77 9.67 -8.94 -11.53
N GLY A 78 10.18 -7.71 -11.44
CA GLY A 78 9.54 -6.64 -10.67
C GLY A 78 10.53 -5.61 -10.14
N PHE A 79 10.58 -5.44 -8.82
CA PHE A 79 11.35 -4.38 -8.16
C PHE A 79 11.94 -4.84 -6.83
N LYS A 80 13.10 -4.27 -6.48
CA LYS A 80 13.67 -4.34 -5.13
C LYS A 80 13.79 -2.92 -4.59
N ILE A 81 13.19 -2.69 -3.43
CA ILE A 81 13.30 -1.43 -2.68
C ILE A 81 14.20 -1.70 -1.49
N THR A 82 15.35 -1.04 -1.41
CA THR A 82 16.25 -1.16 -0.25
C THR A 82 16.12 0.04 0.66
N TYR A 83 16.23 -0.20 1.96
CA TYR A 83 16.17 0.82 3.01
C TYR A 83 17.57 1.07 3.56
N SER A 84 17.92 2.33 3.75
CA SER A 84 19.23 2.70 4.32
C SER A 84 19.26 2.53 5.85
N GLU A 85 18.11 2.66 6.50
CA GLU A 85 17.93 2.57 7.95
C GLU A 85 16.76 1.65 8.31
N GLY A 86 16.85 1.02 9.49
CA GLY A 86 15.82 0.14 10.08
C GLY A 86 16.15 -1.36 10.00
N LEU A 87 15.37 -2.17 10.72
CA LEU A 87 15.52 -3.64 10.71
C LEU A 87 15.17 -4.27 9.36
N LYS A 88 14.19 -3.71 8.64
CA LYS A 88 13.78 -4.16 7.31
C LYS A 88 14.81 -3.68 6.28
N SER A 89 15.55 -4.60 5.68
CA SER A 89 16.63 -4.28 4.73
C SER A 89 16.10 -4.02 3.31
N ALA A 90 15.07 -4.75 2.91
CA ALA A 90 14.44 -4.58 1.60
C ALA A 90 12.96 -4.98 1.58
N THR A 91 12.23 -4.42 0.63
CA THR A 91 10.93 -4.92 0.17
C THR A 91 11.08 -5.32 -1.29
N ILE A 92 10.86 -6.59 -1.58
CA ILE A 92 10.90 -7.15 -2.93
C ILE A 92 9.47 -7.24 -3.43
N ILE A 93 9.25 -6.70 -4.63
CA ILE A 93 7.98 -6.75 -5.35
C ILE A 93 8.19 -7.65 -6.56
N ARG A 94 7.44 -8.74 -6.63
CA ARG A 94 7.43 -9.63 -7.80
C ARG A 94 6.08 -9.55 -8.50
N ILE A 95 6.12 -9.50 -9.82
CA ILE A 95 4.96 -9.52 -10.69
C ILE A 95 4.93 -10.89 -11.35
N GLU A 96 3.98 -11.71 -10.94
CA GLU A 96 3.80 -13.05 -11.50
C GLU A 96 2.57 -13.08 -12.40
N LYS A 97 2.68 -13.82 -13.50
CA LYS A 97 1.58 -14.12 -14.40
C LYS A 97 1.40 -15.62 -14.44
N ASP A 98 0.21 -16.09 -14.07
CA ASP A 98 -0.15 -17.49 -14.07
C ASP A 98 -1.44 -17.72 -14.88
N THR A 99 -1.97 -18.94 -14.82
CA THR A 99 -3.22 -19.32 -15.50
C THR A 99 -4.46 -18.64 -14.93
N GLU A 100 -4.40 -18.13 -13.70
CA GLU A 100 -5.50 -17.47 -13.00
C GLU A 100 -5.47 -15.94 -13.17
N GLY A 101 -4.33 -15.38 -13.60
CA GLY A 101 -4.20 -13.97 -13.95
C GLY A 101 -2.84 -13.39 -13.59
N THR A 102 -2.83 -12.13 -13.20
CA THR A 102 -1.62 -11.44 -12.72
C THR A 102 -1.69 -11.30 -11.20
N ALA A 103 -0.56 -11.48 -10.53
CA ALA A 103 -0.43 -11.32 -9.08
C ALA A 103 0.79 -10.47 -8.72
N LEU A 104 0.62 -9.69 -7.66
CA LEU A 104 1.68 -8.94 -6.99
C LEU A 104 2.12 -9.71 -5.75
N ILE A 105 3.39 -10.05 -5.62
CA ILE A 105 3.95 -10.64 -4.41
C ILE A 105 4.84 -9.60 -3.75
N LEU A 106 4.55 -9.27 -2.50
CA LEU A 106 5.41 -8.41 -1.68
C LEU A 106 6.14 -9.29 -0.67
N ILE A 107 7.44 -9.07 -0.52
CA ILE A 107 8.31 -9.80 0.40
C ILE A 107 9.13 -8.77 1.18
N ASP A 108 8.97 -8.72 2.49
CA ASP A 108 9.81 -7.92 3.37
C ASP A 108 10.96 -8.79 3.88
N ASP A 109 12.19 -8.34 3.63
CA ASP A 109 13.45 -9.01 3.97
C ASP A 109 14.08 -8.36 5.22
N TYR A 110 14.41 -9.19 6.21
CA TYR A 110 15.03 -8.79 7.48
C TYR A 110 16.42 -9.43 7.67
N SER A 111 17.03 -9.98 6.62
CA SER A 111 18.33 -10.67 6.68
C SER A 111 19.56 -9.74 6.71
N GLY A 112 19.36 -8.42 6.64
CA GLY A 112 20.45 -7.45 6.48
C GLY A 112 21.35 -7.24 7.70
N LEU A 113 20.96 -7.73 8.88
CA LEU A 113 21.70 -7.57 10.13
C LEU A 113 22.02 -8.93 10.78
N PRO A 114 23.09 -9.04 11.58
CA PRO A 114 23.38 -10.25 12.34
C PRO A 114 22.25 -10.66 13.29
N GLU A 115 22.02 -11.96 13.47
CA GLU A 115 20.92 -12.51 14.28
C GLU A 115 20.82 -11.93 15.69
N ALA A 116 21.96 -11.75 16.36
CA ALA A 116 22.02 -11.17 17.70
C ALA A 116 21.45 -9.74 17.74
N GLU A 117 21.73 -8.93 16.72
CA GLU A 117 21.20 -7.57 16.63
C GLU A 117 19.71 -7.56 16.29
N ARG A 118 19.28 -8.45 15.39
CA ARG A 118 17.86 -8.58 15.02
C ARG A 118 16.99 -9.00 16.20
N THR A 119 17.48 -9.92 17.03
CA THR A 119 16.79 -10.37 18.25
C THR A 119 16.57 -9.21 19.22
N ASN A 120 17.55 -8.31 19.34
CA ASN A 120 17.44 -7.11 20.18
C ASN A 120 16.48 -6.06 19.59
N ARG A 121 16.23 -6.10 18.28
CA ARG A 121 15.40 -5.13 17.54
C ARG A 121 14.04 -5.70 17.13
N LEU A 122 13.59 -6.82 17.72
CA LEU A 122 12.30 -7.46 17.38
C LEU A 122 11.08 -6.52 17.47
N ALA A 123 11.16 -5.46 18.28
CA ALA A 123 10.10 -4.44 18.37
C ALA A 123 9.93 -3.63 17.06
N GLU A 124 10.97 -3.55 16.22
CA GLU A 124 10.94 -2.85 14.94
C GLU A 124 10.30 -3.66 13.82
N VAL A 125 10.02 -4.95 14.03
CA VAL A 125 9.42 -5.83 13.00
C VAL A 125 8.08 -5.25 12.56
N ASP A 126 7.98 -4.99 11.25
CA ASP A 126 6.80 -4.42 10.63
C ASP A 126 5.75 -5.52 10.43
N ARG A 127 4.59 -5.35 11.07
CA ARG A 127 3.46 -6.29 10.98
C ARG A 127 2.36 -5.78 10.05
N SER A 128 2.65 -4.76 9.26
CA SER A 128 1.67 -4.15 8.35
C SER A 128 1.46 -4.93 7.06
N LEU A 129 2.33 -5.87 6.69
CA LEU A 129 2.35 -6.48 5.35
C LEU A 129 1.02 -7.15 4.96
N GLU A 130 0.37 -7.86 5.88
CA GLU A 130 -0.95 -8.47 5.63
C GLU A 130 -2.03 -7.40 5.40
N HIS A 131 -2.05 -6.36 6.23
CA HIS A 131 -3.00 -5.25 6.12
C HIS A 131 -2.79 -4.47 4.82
N TRP A 132 -1.54 -4.26 4.44
CA TRP A 132 -1.15 -3.62 3.19
C TRP A 132 -1.57 -4.44 1.99
N GLY A 133 -1.30 -5.76 1.97
CA GLY A 133 -1.72 -6.66 0.89
C GLY A 133 -3.23 -6.65 0.67
N ARG A 134 -4.02 -6.69 1.76
CA ARG A 134 -5.49 -6.62 1.67
C ARG A 134 -5.99 -5.30 1.10
N ASP A 135 -5.39 -4.18 1.49
CA ASP A 135 -5.80 -2.87 0.98
C ASP A 135 -5.30 -2.61 -0.44
N LEU A 136 -4.14 -3.16 -0.82
CA LEU A 136 -3.69 -3.22 -2.23
C LEU A 136 -4.68 -4.00 -3.08
N TYR A 137 -5.12 -5.18 -2.63
CA TYR A 137 -6.14 -5.95 -3.33
C TYR A 137 -7.39 -5.09 -3.61
N ARG A 138 -7.97 -4.49 -2.57
CA ARG A 138 -9.18 -3.64 -2.70
C ARG A 138 -8.93 -2.45 -3.61
N TYR A 139 -7.78 -1.79 -3.44
CA TYR A 139 -7.41 -0.60 -4.20
C TYR A 139 -7.31 -0.92 -5.70
N LEU A 140 -6.57 -1.97 -6.08
CA LEU A 140 -6.35 -2.33 -7.47
C LEU A 140 -7.65 -2.76 -8.17
N HIS A 141 -8.52 -3.50 -7.47
CA HIS A 141 -9.83 -3.88 -8.00
C HIS A 141 -10.76 -2.68 -8.21
N ASN A 142 -10.84 -1.79 -7.21
CA ASN A 142 -11.65 -0.58 -7.33
C ASN A 142 -11.08 0.36 -8.38
N TRP A 143 -9.75 0.49 -8.45
CA TRP A 143 -9.09 1.27 -9.47
C TRP A 143 -9.48 0.77 -10.86
N GLN A 144 -9.30 -0.52 -11.16
CA GLN A 144 -9.64 -1.07 -12.48
C GLN A 144 -11.12 -0.91 -12.83
N ARG A 145 -12.02 -1.05 -11.85
CA ARG A 145 -13.47 -0.88 -12.06
C ARG A 145 -13.86 0.55 -12.43
N TRP A 146 -13.19 1.55 -11.87
CA TRP A 146 -13.61 2.96 -11.94
C TRP A 146 -12.60 3.88 -12.62
N PHE A 147 -11.45 3.39 -13.10
CA PHE A 147 -10.40 4.24 -13.67
C PHE A 147 -10.89 5.07 -14.86
N TRP A 148 -11.86 4.55 -15.62
CA TRP A 148 -12.42 5.24 -16.78
C TRP A 148 -13.14 6.54 -16.41
N PHE A 149 -13.61 6.69 -15.17
CA PHE A 149 -14.35 7.86 -14.70
C PHE A 149 -13.40 8.97 -14.19
N PRO A 150 -13.29 10.13 -14.88
CA PRO A 150 -12.31 11.16 -14.52
C PRO A 150 -12.45 11.74 -13.10
N PRO A 151 -13.67 12.04 -12.59
CA PRO A 151 -13.83 12.54 -11.21
C PRO A 151 -13.33 11.56 -10.15
N TYR A 152 -13.53 10.25 -10.35
CA TYR A 152 -12.98 9.23 -9.46
C TYR A 152 -11.45 9.25 -9.46
N ARG A 153 -10.81 9.32 -10.64
CA ARG A 153 -9.34 9.42 -10.73
C ARG A 153 -8.81 10.65 -10.01
N TRP A 154 -9.47 11.80 -10.20
CA TRP A 154 -9.10 13.05 -9.53
C TRP A 154 -9.21 12.91 -8.01
N TYR A 155 -10.35 12.40 -7.51
CA TYR A 155 -10.57 12.19 -6.08
C TYR A 155 -9.53 11.23 -5.48
N MET A 156 -9.30 10.09 -6.12
CA MET A 156 -8.37 9.09 -5.61
C MET A 156 -6.93 9.61 -5.53
N ARG A 157 -6.49 10.41 -6.52
CA ARG A 157 -5.12 10.95 -6.58
C ARG A 157 -4.91 12.20 -5.73
N ARG A 158 -5.88 13.12 -5.72
CA ARG A 158 -5.72 14.44 -5.07
C ARG A 158 -6.27 14.51 -3.66
N VAL A 159 -7.26 13.67 -3.33
CA VAL A 159 -7.93 13.70 -2.02
C VAL A 159 -7.58 12.44 -1.23
N TRP A 160 -7.91 11.24 -1.74
CA TRP A 160 -7.76 10.01 -0.96
C TRP A 160 -6.30 9.64 -0.66
N GLN A 161 -5.41 9.74 -1.65
CA GLN A 161 -4.00 9.38 -1.53
C GLN A 161 -3.26 10.17 -0.42
N PRO A 162 -3.32 11.51 -0.36
CA PRO A 162 -2.63 12.26 0.70
C PRO A 162 -3.27 12.14 2.10
N MET A 163 -4.48 11.59 2.22
CA MET A 163 -5.14 11.46 3.51
C MET A 163 -4.44 10.44 4.42
N LYS A 164 -4.39 10.77 5.71
CA LYS A 164 -4.01 9.85 6.78
C LYS A 164 -4.97 8.64 6.82
N PRO A 165 -4.52 7.45 7.27
CA PRO A 165 -5.40 6.30 7.42
C PRO A 165 -6.63 6.56 8.29
N SER A 166 -6.48 7.33 9.38
CA SER A 166 -7.59 7.78 10.23
C SER A 166 -8.60 8.65 9.47
N ALA A 167 -8.12 9.63 8.71
CA ALA A 167 -8.95 10.51 7.92
C ALA A 167 -9.76 9.75 6.85
N ARG A 168 -9.18 8.72 6.22
CA ARG A 168 -9.89 7.85 5.25
C ARG A 168 -11.06 7.12 5.90
N ARG A 169 -10.87 6.60 7.12
CA ARG A 169 -11.94 5.94 7.89
C ARG A 169 -13.06 6.92 8.25
N ILE A 170 -12.71 8.13 8.70
CA ILE A 170 -13.68 9.19 9.02
C ILE A 170 -14.47 9.59 7.77
N ALA A 171 -13.80 9.83 6.65
CA ALA A 171 -14.47 10.19 5.40
C ALA A 171 -15.44 9.10 4.93
N TYR A 172 -15.06 7.83 5.05
CA TYR A 172 -15.98 6.72 4.76
C TYR A 172 -17.22 6.76 5.65
N MET A 173 -17.05 6.96 6.97
CA MET A 173 -18.19 7.07 7.90
C MET A 173 -19.12 8.23 7.53
N LEU A 174 -18.56 9.40 7.19
CA LEU A 174 -19.34 10.56 6.74
C LEU A 174 -20.12 10.26 5.46
N ILE A 175 -19.49 9.61 4.46
CA ILE A 175 -20.17 9.23 3.21
C ILE A 175 -21.36 8.29 3.49
N VAL A 176 -21.18 7.30 4.37
CA VAL A 176 -22.24 6.35 4.75
C VAL A 176 -23.38 7.07 5.48
N MET A 177 -23.06 7.97 6.42
CA MET A 177 -24.06 8.77 7.13
C MET A 177 -24.85 9.66 6.16
N THR A 178 -24.18 10.40 5.29
CA THR A 178 -24.83 11.25 4.29
C THR A 178 -25.69 10.46 3.31
N LEU A 179 -25.27 9.26 2.91
CA LEU A 179 -26.09 8.39 2.07
C LEU A 179 -27.37 7.94 2.79
N PHE A 180 -27.25 7.58 4.07
CA PHE A 180 -28.40 7.22 4.90
C PHE A 180 -29.36 8.41 5.06
N GLU A 181 -28.85 9.61 5.34
CA GLU A 181 -29.64 10.84 5.41
C GLU A 181 -30.39 11.12 4.10
N LEU A 182 -29.70 10.98 2.96
CA LEU A 182 -30.31 11.16 1.64
C LEU A 182 -31.43 10.15 1.39
N VAL A 183 -31.22 8.87 1.71
CA VAL A 183 -32.24 7.83 1.57
C VAL A 183 -33.45 8.12 2.47
N ALA A 184 -33.24 8.49 3.73
CA ALA A 184 -34.32 8.84 4.65
C ALA A 184 -35.11 10.06 4.15
N PHE A 185 -34.41 11.10 3.66
CA PHE A 185 -35.04 12.26 3.06
C PHE A 185 -35.91 11.88 1.85
N LEU A 186 -35.38 11.06 0.94
CA LEU A 186 -36.14 10.59 -0.23
C LEU A 186 -37.38 9.77 0.15
N VAL A 187 -37.30 8.96 1.21
CA VAL A 187 -38.46 8.22 1.74
C VAL A 187 -39.52 9.17 2.29
N ILE A 188 -39.15 10.16 3.10
CA ILE A 188 -40.09 11.14 3.66
C ILE A 188 -40.76 11.94 2.54
N VAL A 189 -39.98 12.43 1.57
CA VAL A 189 -40.53 13.17 0.41
C VAL A 189 -41.44 12.27 -0.41
N GLY A 190 -41.05 11.01 -0.64
CA GLY A 190 -41.87 10.03 -1.35
C GLY A 190 -43.22 9.81 -0.66
N LEU A 191 -43.23 9.59 0.66
CA LEU A 191 -44.47 9.44 1.44
C LEU A 191 -45.30 10.71 1.57
N TRP A 192 -44.72 11.89 1.32
CA TRP A 192 -45.44 13.15 1.38
C TRP A 192 -46.07 13.51 0.03
N VAL A 193 -45.44 13.10 -1.08
CA VAL A 193 -45.90 13.36 -2.44
C VAL A 193 -46.96 12.34 -2.90
N PHE A 194 -46.97 11.13 -2.33
CA PHE A 194 -47.96 10.06 -2.60
C PHE A 194 -48.90 9.87 -1.40
#